data_AF-A0A5N6YRA1-F1
#
_entry.id   AF-A0A5N6YRA1-F1
#
_cell.length_a   1.000
_cell.length_b   1.000
_cell.length_c   1.000
_cell.angle_alpha   90.00
_cell.angle_beta   90.00
_cell.angle_gamma   90.00
#
_symmetry.space_group_name_H-M   'P 1'
#
loop_
_entity.id
_entity.type
_entity.pdbx_description
1 polymer ?
#
loop_
_entity_poly.entity_id
_entity_poly.type
_entity_poly.pdbx_seq_one_letter_code
_entity_poly.pdbx_strand_id
1 'polypeptide(L)'
;MALCARYIPELVDQYSSPYLASEHFADVVRENIMSYMAQHPGIDIVHALILLSLYDWGEGNGFQAWVYTGMATRMAQGICSQVRGNTKDTSYLNSTEQETIIRTAWACFVLDCILRCGRYGPQRAEIEVPDIPLPMSEDDFDFGPESTLSPYFLAQLGTDTSSSVMSSDRKINEPQGILCLIIEGFSIFSTLSTWICRGGRRYPSPDSIEPPWKHTSFWSRSMTTVEAWRVTHSSRLVYSRSGGQIQAHILHNQIEGFALLNLLYYMSVFFLHREYTPFFPHRVSRPCGPIDPPLLEQVPPHDWWHHSAQKLFEAASIIIQLMQDLDKRGVQFQTPFTAFCMFSAASAVLYADTWPYMAPGLENAKEKYTWSLDWLRTASETWKIAKCWYEILGELSGIFTRLKTDGHDFPHLGREEFQDLHDNLHRLAEPESSTVNALAALSQGAPLDFLGAACQSHLEDTDTRRNSGLQSLFTGDTDRLHEVHNATSEQNQANLLVSNDEPRRMDDDNGIDTDFLMAMLSDPSGDWSHVI
;
A
#
# COMPACT_ATOMS: atom_id res chain seq x y z
N MET A 1 -17.05 5.20 -13.35
CA MET A 1 -17.64 3.95 -13.90
C MET A 1 -16.74 2.72 -13.76
N ALA A 2 -15.46 2.74 -14.14
CA ALA A 2 -14.58 1.56 -14.03
C ALA A 2 -14.59 0.88 -12.64
N LEU A 3 -14.57 1.67 -11.56
CA LEU A 3 -14.66 1.13 -10.19
C LEU A 3 -16.09 0.72 -9.80
N CYS A 4 -17.07 1.59 -10.05
CA CYS A 4 -18.42 1.48 -9.50
C CYS A 4 -19.40 0.61 -10.31
N ALA A 5 -19.17 0.40 -11.62
CA ALA A 5 -20.13 -0.28 -12.50
C ALA A 5 -20.49 -1.70 -12.04
N ARG A 6 -19.55 -2.39 -11.38
CA ARG A 6 -19.76 -3.70 -10.77
C ARG A 6 -20.86 -3.74 -9.69
N TYR A 7 -21.22 -2.59 -9.12
CA TYR A 7 -22.24 -2.47 -8.07
C TYR A 7 -23.58 -1.95 -8.59
N ILE A 8 -23.67 -1.59 -9.87
CA ILE A 8 -24.88 -1.00 -10.47
C ILE A 8 -25.65 -2.12 -11.19
N PRO A 9 -26.80 -2.60 -10.66
CA PRO A 9 -27.50 -3.76 -11.19
C PRO A 9 -27.84 -3.64 -12.68
N GLU A 10 -28.23 -2.46 -13.14
CA GLU A 10 -28.59 -2.20 -14.54
C GLU A 10 -27.41 -2.43 -15.49
N LEU A 11 -26.19 -2.08 -15.06
CA LEU A 11 -24.98 -2.29 -15.84
C LEU A 11 -24.52 -3.74 -15.75
N VAL A 12 -24.65 -4.38 -14.59
CA VAL A 12 -24.37 -5.81 -14.43
C VAL A 12 -25.25 -6.63 -15.37
N ASP A 13 -26.54 -6.32 -15.46
CA ASP A 13 -27.48 -6.98 -16.37
C ASP A 13 -27.11 -6.74 -17.84
N GLN A 14 -26.71 -5.51 -18.20
CA GLN A 14 -26.31 -5.18 -19.57
C GLN A 14 -25.03 -5.92 -20.01
N TYR A 15 -24.01 -6.00 -19.14
CA TYR A 15 -22.72 -6.59 -19.46
C TYR A 15 -22.56 -8.04 -18.96
N SER A 16 -23.65 -8.65 -18.47
CA SER A 16 -23.76 -10.03 -17.99
C SER A 16 -22.97 -10.40 -16.73
N SER A 17 -22.05 -9.55 -16.25
CA SER A 17 -21.36 -9.77 -14.98
C SER A 17 -20.81 -8.46 -14.39
N PRO A 18 -20.62 -8.39 -13.06
CA PRO A 18 -20.00 -7.23 -12.39
C PRO A 18 -18.62 -6.88 -12.96
N TYR A 19 -17.80 -7.91 -13.20
CA TYR A 19 -16.47 -7.76 -13.78
C TYR A 19 -16.53 -7.15 -15.19
N LEU A 20 -17.31 -7.72 -16.09
CA LEU A 20 -17.38 -7.26 -17.49
C LEU A 20 -17.92 -5.83 -17.61
N ALA A 21 -18.85 -5.44 -16.73
CA ALA A 21 -19.35 -4.06 -16.67
C ALA A 21 -18.22 -3.07 -16.35
N SER A 22 -17.46 -3.34 -15.29
CA SER A 22 -16.34 -2.51 -14.88
C SER A 22 -15.17 -2.54 -15.88
N GLU A 23 -14.86 -3.71 -16.46
CA GLU A 23 -13.80 -3.89 -17.47
C GLU A 23 -14.06 -3.08 -18.72
N HIS A 24 -15.30 -3.07 -19.22
CA HIS A 24 -15.67 -2.29 -20.39
C HIS A 24 -15.31 -0.80 -20.23
N PHE A 25 -15.68 -0.20 -19.09
CA PHE A 25 -15.36 1.21 -18.84
C PHE A 25 -13.86 1.44 -18.61
N ALA A 26 -13.15 0.49 -18.00
CA ALA A 26 -11.71 0.58 -17.85
C ALA A 26 -11.01 0.58 -19.23
N ASP A 27 -11.43 -0.29 -20.15
CA ASP A 27 -10.90 -0.35 -21.52
C ASP A 27 -11.14 0.94 -22.29
N VAL A 28 -12.35 1.51 -22.20
CA VAL A 28 -12.65 2.82 -22.80
C VAL A 28 -11.68 3.89 -22.31
N VAL A 29 -11.35 3.92 -21.01
CA VAL A 29 -10.36 4.88 -20.48
C VAL A 29 -8.97 4.58 -21.04
N ARG A 30 -8.52 3.32 -21.05
CA ARG A 30 -7.19 2.93 -21.57
C ARG A 30 -6.98 3.31 -23.03
N GLU A 31 -8.01 3.14 -23.86
CA GLU A 31 -7.95 3.46 -25.29
C GLU A 31 -7.83 4.98 -25.55
N ASN A 32 -8.35 5.81 -24.66
CA ASN A 32 -8.52 7.26 -24.90
C ASN A 32 -7.63 8.16 -24.02
N ILE A 33 -7.14 7.69 -22.87
CA ILE A 33 -6.50 8.56 -21.88
C ILE A 33 -5.21 9.20 -22.39
N MET A 34 -4.43 8.50 -23.22
CA MET A 34 -3.17 9.02 -23.76
C MET A 34 -3.39 10.16 -24.76
N SER A 35 -4.37 10.00 -25.66
CA SER A 35 -4.70 11.02 -26.67
C SER A 35 -5.34 12.25 -26.04
N TYR A 36 -6.18 12.05 -25.02
CA TYR A 36 -6.80 13.13 -24.25
C TYR A 36 -5.76 13.89 -23.43
N MET A 37 -4.87 13.19 -22.70
CA MET A 37 -3.80 13.80 -21.91
C MET A 37 -2.91 14.74 -22.75
N ALA A 38 -2.61 14.35 -23.99
CA ALA A 38 -1.80 15.17 -24.89
C ALA A 38 -2.46 16.51 -25.28
N GLN A 39 -3.79 16.58 -25.25
CA GLN A 39 -4.58 17.74 -25.65
C GLN A 39 -5.03 18.58 -24.45
N HIS A 40 -5.32 17.92 -23.32
CA HIS A 40 -5.90 18.53 -22.12
C HIS A 40 -5.13 18.06 -20.87
N PRO A 41 -3.90 18.54 -20.64
CA PRO A 41 -3.19 18.28 -19.40
C PRO A 41 -3.90 19.04 -18.26
N GLY A 42 -4.54 18.31 -17.36
CA GLY A 42 -5.32 18.87 -16.26
C GLY A 42 -5.51 17.88 -15.11
N ILE A 43 -6.08 18.38 -14.01
CA ILE A 43 -6.30 17.58 -12.80
C ILE A 43 -7.25 16.40 -13.04
N ASP A 44 -8.24 16.54 -13.93
CA ASP A 44 -9.20 15.48 -14.26
C ASP A 44 -8.52 14.22 -14.80
N ILE A 45 -7.40 14.39 -15.54
CA ILE A 45 -6.63 13.25 -16.04
C ILE A 45 -5.85 12.57 -14.91
N VAL A 46 -5.37 13.35 -13.94
CA VAL A 46 -4.76 12.79 -12.74
C VAL A 46 -5.79 11.96 -11.98
N HIS A 47 -7.00 12.48 -11.78
CA HIS A 47 -8.11 11.73 -11.17
C HIS A 47 -8.45 10.46 -11.94
N ALA A 48 -8.59 10.55 -13.27
CA ALA A 48 -8.89 9.39 -14.11
C ALA A 48 -7.79 8.31 -14.02
N LEU A 49 -6.51 8.70 -14.03
CA LEU A 49 -5.39 7.77 -13.86
C LEU A 49 -5.39 7.13 -12.47
N ILE A 50 -5.68 7.89 -11.42
CA ILE A 50 -5.77 7.38 -10.06
C ILE A 50 -6.88 6.32 -9.95
N LEU A 51 -8.08 6.61 -10.45
CA LEU A 51 -9.22 5.68 -10.42
C LEU A 51 -8.94 4.42 -11.27
N LEU A 52 -8.32 4.59 -12.44
CA LEU A 52 -7.89 3.46 -13.28
C LEU A 52 -6.84 2.60 -12.58
N SER A 53 -5.90 3.22 -11.87
CA SER A 53 -4.86 2.53 -11.11
C SER A 53 -5.45 1.68 -9.98
N LEU A 54 -6.44 2.21 -9.25
CA LEU A 54 -7.16 1.45 -8.22
C LEU A 54 -7.93 0.27 -8.81
N TYR A 55 -8.58 0.48 -9.96
CA TYR A 55 -9.27 -0.59 -10.68
C TYR A 55 -8.29 -1.71 -11.04
N ASP A 56 -7.19 -1.35 -11.71
CA ASP A 56 -6.18 -2.33 -12.13
C ASP A 56 -5.55 -3.04 -10.94
N TRP A 57 -5.35 -2.34 -9.82
CA TRP A 57 -4.87 -2.99 -8.59
C TRP A 57 -5.88 -4.01 -8.05
N GLY A 58 -7.16 -3.67 -7.96
CA GLY A 58 -8.21 -4.57 -7.51
C GLY A 58 -8.44 -5.77 -8.43
N GLU A 59 -8.21 -5.59 -9.74
CA GLU A 59 -8.24 -6.68 -10.72
C GLU A 59 -6.97 -7.54 -10.72
N GLY A 60 -5.97 -7.20 -9.91
CA GLY A 60 -4.70 -7.91 -9.88
C GLY A 60 -3.88 -7.69 -11.16
N ASN A 61 -3.88 -6.47 -11.70
CA ASN A 61 -3.01 -5.98 -12.77
C ASN A 61 -2.03 -4.95 -12.17
N GLY A 62 -1.17 -5.40 -11.25
CA GLY A 62 -0.36 -4.52 -10.42
C GLY A 62 0.68 -3.70 -11.20
N PHE A 63 1.18 -4.23 -12.32
CA PHE A 63 2.11 -3.49 -13.18
C PHE A 63 1.43 -2.28 -13.84
N GLN A 64 0.23 -2.49 -14.39
CA GLN A 64 -0.58 -1.44 -15.02
C GLN A 64 -0.93 -0.36 -13.98
N ALA A 65 -1.39 -0.78 -12.80
CA ALA A 65 -1.68 0.13 -11.69
C ALA A 65 -0.45 0.99 -11.33
N TRP A 66 0.74 0.38 -11.26
CA TRP A 66 1.99 1.10 -10.99
C TRP A 66 2.35 2.10 -12.09
N VAL A 67 2.19 1.74 -13.37
CA VAL A 67 2.45 2.65 -14.50
C VAL A 67 1.53 3.86 -14.44
N TYR A 68 0.22 3.64 -14.28
CA TYR A 68 -0.77 4.73 -14.24
C TYR A 68 -0.59 5.62 -13.02
N THR A 69 -0.26 5.05 -11.85
CA THR A 69 0.08 5.82 -10.64
C THR A 69 1.31 6.69 -10.89
N GLY A 70 2.37 6.15 -11.49
CA GLY A 70 3.57 6.92 -11.82
C GLY A 70 3.31 8.06 -12.81
N MET A 71 2.37 7.88 -13.75
CA MET A 71 1.92 8.97 -14.63
C MET A 71 1.15 10.04 -13.85
N ALA A 72 0.20 9.63 -13.01
CA ALA A 72 -0.60 10.52 -12.17
C ALA A 72 0.29 11.36 -11.25
N THR A 73 1.26 10.73 -10.58
CA THR A 73 2.20 11.40 -9.68
C THR A 73 3.00 12.49 -10.40
N ARG A 74 3.57 12.19 -11.58
CA ARG A 74 4.35 13.19 -12.34
C ARG A 74 3.49 14.37 -12.81
N MET A 75 2.25 14.10 -13.22
CA MET A 75 1.31 15.15 -13.60
C MET A 75 0.91 16.02 -12.41
N ALA A 76 0.58 15.40 -11.27
CA ALA A 76 0.28 16.11 -10.03
C ALA A 76 1.44 17.01 -9.59
N GLN A 77 2.68 16.49 -9.59
CA GLN A 77 3.88 17.26 -9.29
C GLN A 77 4.06 18.46 -10.23
N GLY A 78 3.79 18.28 -11.53
CA GLY A 78 3.82 19.35 -12.52
C GLY A 78 2.79 20.45 -12.21
N ILE A 79 1.54 20.07 -11.90
CA ILE A 79 0.46 20.99 -11.53
C ILE A 79 0.80 21.74 -10.23
N CYS A 80 1.23 21.03 -9.18
CA CYS A 80 1.66 21.65 -7.92
C CYS A 80 2.79 22.67 -8.13
N SER A 81 3.75 22.35 -9.00
CA SER A 81 4.89 23.22 -9.30
C SER A 81 4.47 24.50 -10.05
N GLN A 82 3.52 24.39 -10.98
CA GLN A 82 2.95 25.55 -11.69
C GLN A 82 2.21 26.49 -10.73
N VAL A 83 1.43 25.93 -9.80
CA VAL A 83 0.71 26.70 -8.78
C VAL A 83 1.67 27.40 -7.82
N ARG A 84 2.78 26.76 -7.43
CA ARG A 84 3.86 27.37 -6.63
C ARG A 84 4.53 28.55 -7.36
N GLY A 85 4.83 28.38 -8.65
CA GLY A 85 5.50 29.40 -9.47
C GLY A 85 4.64 30.65 -9.72
N ASN A 86 3.31 30.51 -9.74
CA ASN A 86 2.35 31.59 -10.01
C ASN A 86 1.90 32.35 -8.74
N THR A 87 2.66 32.26 -7.63
CA THR A 87 2.35 32.88 -6.34
C THR A 87 2.24 34.43 -6.34
N LYS A 88 2.48 35.09 -7.48
CA LYS A 88 2.21 36.53 -7.67
C LYS A 88 0.81 36.83 -8.21
N ASP A 89 0.14 35.83 -8.79
CA ASP A 89 -1.22 35.90 -9.35
C ASP A 89 -2.22 35.03 -8.54
N THR A 90 -1.83 34.54 -7.36
CA THR A 90 -2.64 33.68 -6.45
C THR A 90 -3.93 34.32 -5.94
N SER A 91 -4.24 35.57 -6.32
CA SER A 91 -5.55 36.16 -6.05
C SER A 91 -6.70 35.51 -6.85
N TYR A 92 -6.38 34.66 -7.83
CA TYR A 92 -7.36 34.08 -8.77
C TYR A 92 -7.72 32.60 -8.54
N LEU A 93 -6.90 31.81 -7.84
CA LEU A 93 -7.27 30.43 -7.51
C LEU A 93 -8.16 30.43 -6.27
N ASN A 94 -9.33 29.80 -6.35
CA ASN A 94 -10.17 29.62 -5.18
C ASN A 94 -9.49 28.63 -4.22
N SER A 95 -9.73 28.77 -2.91
CA SER A 95 -9.12 27.90 -1.90
C SER A 95 -9.42 26.41 -2.13
N THR A 96 -10.58 26.13 -2.71
CA THR A 96 -11.09 24.78 -3.00
C THR A 96 -10.30 24.08 -4.11
N GLU A 97 -9.97 24.76 -5.20
CA GLU A 97 -9.16 24.25 -6.32
C GLU A 97 -7.75 23.91 -5.84
N GLN A 98 -7.20 24.79 -5.00
CA GLN A 98 -5.88 24.57 -4.43
C GLN A 98 -5.86 23.36 -3.49
N GLU A 99 -6.88 23.23 -2.64
CA GLU A 99 -7.05 22.04 -1.79
C GLU A 99 -7.28 20.77 -2.62
N THR A 100 -8.04 20.86 -3.71
CA THR A 100 -8.24 19.74 -4.64
C THR A 100 -6.90 19.24 -5.20
N ILE A 101 -6.01 20.15 -5.59
CA ILE A 101 -4.66 19.80 -6.06
C ILE A 101 -3.84 19.11 -4.96
N ILE A 102 -3.89 19.61 -3.72
CA ILE A 102 -3.16 19.02 -2.58
C ILE A 102 -3.66 17.61 -2.29
N ARG A 103 -4.98 17.45 -2.13
CA ARG A 103 -5.61 16.15 -1.89
C ARG A 103 -5.29 15.18 -3.03
N THR A 104 -5.30 15.64 -4.27
CA THR A 104 -4.94 14.81 -5.44
C THR A 104 -3.48 14.35 -5.39
N ALA A 105 -2.55 15.22 -5.02
CA ALA A 105 -1.14 14.86 -4.89
C ALA A 105 -0.91 13.87 -3.73
N TRP A 106 -1.60 14.04 -2.60
CA TRP A 106 -1.58 13.07 -1.51
C TRP A 106 -2.24 11.74 -1.86
N ALA A 107 -3.28 11.75 -2.71
CA ALA A 107 -3.90 10.54 -3.23
C ALA A 107 -2.94 9.73 -4.09
N CYS A 108 -2.19 10.39 -4.98
CA CYS A 108 -1.08 9.77 -5.72
C CYS A 108 -0.04 9.16 -4.76
N PHE A 109 0.34 9.86 -3.70
CA PHE A 109 1.28 9.37 -2.70
C PHE A 109 0.77 8.12 -1.97
N VAL A 110 -0.47 8.14 -1.49
CA VAL A 110 -1.07 6.99 -0.79
C VAL A 110 -1.15 5.78 -1.72
N LEU A 111 -1.51 5.99 -2.98
CA LEU A 111 -1.55 4.92 -3.95
C LEU A 111 -0.16 4.34 -4.27
N ASP A 112 0.87 5.19 -4.37
CA ASP A 112 2.27 4.74 -4.48
C ASP A 112 2.68 3.92 -3.25
N CYS A 113 2.27 4.33 -2.05
CA CYS A 113 2.50 3.59 -0.80
C CYS A 113 1.89 2.18 -0.83
N ILE A 114 0.68 2.03 -1.36
CA ILE A 114 -0.03 0.75 -1.51
C ILE A 114 0.69 -0.13 -2.53
N LEU A 115 1.02 0.41 -3.71
CA LEU A 115 1.57 -0.36 -4.83
C LEU A 115 3.04 -0.77 -4.64
N ARG A 116 3.82 -0.01 -3.86
CA ARG A 116 5.20 -0.37 -3.48
C ARG A 116 5.30 -1.57 -2.54
N CYS A 117 4.22 -1.90 -1.83
CA CYS A 117 4.09 -3.17 -1.13
C CYS A 117 3.96 -4.37 -2.11
N GLY A 118 3.98 -4.11 -3.42
CA GLY A 118 4.03 -5.09 -4.50
C GLY A 118 5.41 -5.33 -5.09
N ARG A 119 5.45 -5.84 -6.32
CA ARG A 119 6.69 -6.21 -7.03
C ARG A 119 7.28 -5.09 -7.88
N TYR A 120 6.63 -3.92 -7.94
CA TYR A 120 6.90 -2.92 -8.96
C TYR A 120 7.63 -1.70 -8.37
N GLY A 121 8.65 -1.23 -9.08
CA GLY A 121 9.46 -0.07 -8.72
C GLY A 121 10.88 -0.41 -8.23
N PRO A 122 11.79 0.59 -8.24
CA PRO A 122 13.14 0.40 -7.75
C PRO A 122 13.12 0.08 -6.25
N GLN A 123 13.49 -1.15 -5.89
CA GLN A 123 13.58 -1.64 -4.51
C GLN A 123 14.58 -0.88 -3.62
N ARG A 124 15.15 0.25 -4.06
CA ARG A 124 16.11 1.06 -3.28
C ARG A 124 15.73 2.54 -3.21
N ALA A 125 14.69 2.99 -3.93
CA ALA A 125 14.29 4.38 -3.86
C ALA A 125 13.48 4.62 -2.58
N GLU A 126 13.89 5.60 -1.78
CA GLU A 126 13.05 6.16 -0.72
C GLU A 126 11.77 6.74 -1.34
N ILE A 127 10.68 6.72 -0.57
CA ILE A 127 9.43 7.35 -1.01
C ILE A 127 9.68 8.85 -0.94
N GLU A 128 9.61 9.51 -2.08
CA GLU A 128 9.68 10.96 -2.13
C GLU A 128 8.37 11.49 -1.55
N VAL A 129 8.43 11.94 -0.29
CA VAL A 129 7.29 12.62 0.33
C VAL A 129 7.08 13.92 -0.44
N PRO A 130 5.86 14.16 -0.96
CA PRO A 130 5.55 15.41 -1.61
C PRO A 130 5.92 16.57 -0.69
N ASP A 131 6.81 17.45 -1.16
CA ASP A 131 7.03 18.73 -0.50
C ASP A 131 5.83 19.61 -0.83
N ILE A 132 4.69 19.36 -0.17
CA ILE A 132 3.46 20.14 -0.19
C ILE A 132 2.83 20.04 1.21
N PRO A 133 2.04 21.02 1.63
CA PRO A 133 1.35 20.97 2.92
C PRO A 133 0.34 19.81 2.98
N LEU A 134 0.04 19.37 4.20
CA LEU A 134 -1.00 18.37 4.44
C LEU A 134 -2.39 18.93 4.12
N PRO A 135 -3.38 18.07 3.80
CA PRO A 135 -4.75 18.49 3.56
C PRO A 135 -5.36 19.24 4.74
N MET A 136 -6.31 20.13 4.45
CA MET A 136 -7.11 20.81 5.48
C MET A 136 -8.21 19.89 6.03
N SER A 137 -8.90 20.35 7.08
CA SER A 137 -10.04 19.63 7.65
C SER A 137 -11.20 19.59 6.65
N GLU A 138 -12.11 18.60 6.78
CA GLU A 138 -13.31 18.55 5.94
C GLU A 138 -14.19 19.79 6.13
N ASP A 139 -14.36 20.25 7.38
CA ASP A 139 -15.14 21.46 7.67
C ASP A 139 -14.55 22.70 6.96
N ASP A 140 -13.22 22.87 7.00
CA ASP A 140 -12.58 24.00 6.30
C ASP A 140 -12.68 23.84 4.78
N PHE A 141 -12.67 22.62 4.24
CA PHE A 141 -12.80 22.37 2.80
C PHE A 141 -14.21 22.69 2.30
N ASP A 142 -15.22 22.25 3.05
CA ASP A 142 -16.65 22.42 2.71
C ASP A 142 -17.13 23.87 2.90
N PHE A 143 -16.74 24.50 4.01
CA PHE A 143 -17.24 25.83 4.39
C PHE A 143 -16.25 26.97 4.14
N GLY A 144 -15.00 26.64 3.78
CA GLY A 144 -13.89 27.58 3.74
C GLY A 144 -13.24 27.76 5.12
N PRO A 145 -11.99 28.24 5.17
CA PRO A 145 -11.25 28.37 6.42
C PRO A 145 -11.93 29.37 7.38
N GLU A 146 -12.14 28.98 8.63
CA GLU A 146 -12.78 29.84 9.65
C GLU A 146 -12.01 31.15 9.92
N SER A 147 -10.70 31.18 9.65
CA SER A 147 -9.84 32.32 9.95
C SER A 147 -9.40 33.09 8.69
N THR A 148 -9.53 34.42 8.76
CA THR A 148 -9.08 35.39 7.74
C THR A 148 -7.56 35.57 7.71
N LEU A 149 -6.84 34.84 8.55
CA LEU A 149 -5.39 34.78 8.49
C LEU A 149 -5.02 34.02 7.21
N SER A 150 -4.04 34.53 6.46
CA SER A 150 -3.46 33.78 5.33
C SER A 150 -3.36 32.32 5.73
N PRO A 151 -4.02 31.39 5.00
CA PRO A 151 -4.00 29.98 5.35
C PRO A 151 -2.56 29.59 5.65
N TYR A 152 -2.32 28.90 6.77
CA TYR A 152 -0.99 28.43 7.18
C TYR A 152 -0.27 27.71 6.01
N PHE A 153 -1.08 27.10 5.16
CA PHE A 153 -0.83 26.58 3.82
C PHE A 153 -0.08 27.53 2.84
N LEU A 154 -0.44 28.82 2.71
CA LEU A 154 0.27 29.79 1.85
C LEU A 154 1.63 30.21 2.43
N ALA A 155 1.76 30.19 3.77
CA ALA A 155 3.02 30.54 4.43
C ALA A 155 4.09 29.47 4.23
N GLN A 156 3.70 28.18 4.16
CA GLN A 156 4.63 27.07 3.89
C GLN A 156 5.01 26.95 2.40
N LEU A 157 4.12 27.31 1.47
CA LEU A 157 4.43 27.30 0.03
C LEU A 157 5.46 28.38 -0.38
N GLY A 158 5.62 29.44 0.41
CA GLY A 158 6.45 30.61 0.07
C GLY A 158 7.86 30.62 0.67
N THR A 159 8.22 29.65 1.51
CA THR A 159 9.54 29.61 2.17
C THR A 159 10.38 28.43 1.66
N ASP A 160 11.47 28.74 0.95
CA ASP A 160 12.54 27.81 0.53
C ASP A 160 13.33 27.24 1.73
N THR A 161 12.64 26.57 2.66
CA THR A 161 13.29 25.95 3.82
C THR A 161 13.27 24.44 3.67
N SER A 162 14.36 23.93 3.11
CA SER A 162 14.77 22.54 3.17
C SER A 162 15.00 22.10 4.63
N SER A 163 13.92 21.80 5.33
CA SER A 163 13.94 21.30 6.71
C SER A 163 12.88 20.23 6.91
N SER A 164 13.31 18.96 6.92
CA SER A 164 12.67 17.79 7.55
C SER A 164 11.27 18.03 8.16
N VAL A 165 10.21 17.91 7.36
CA VAL A 165 8.82 18.31 7.69
C VAL A 165 8.04 17.25 8.50
N MET A 166 8.71 16.47 9.35
CA MET A 166 8.02 15.53 10.26
C MET A 166 8.34 15.75 11.75
N SER A 167 9.12 16.77 12.10
CA SER A 167 9.41 17.17 13.48
C SER A 167 9.94 18.61 13.41
N SER A 168 9.39 19.65 14.04
CA SER A 168 9.15 19.72 15.48
C SER A 168 8.45 21.03 15.92
N ASP A 169 7.60 21.67 15.10
CA ASP A 169 6.90 22.92 15.49
C ASP A 169 5.41 22.93 15.09
N ARG A 170 4.72 21.79 15.22
CA ARG A 170 3.25 21.76 15.09
C ARG A 170 2.65 22.27 16.40
N LYS A 171 1.88 23.35 16.38
CA LYS A 171 1.08 23.79 17.53
C LYS A 171 0.24 22.61 18.03
N ILE A 172 0.56 22.16 19.24
CA ILE A 172 0.10 20.92 19.91
C ILE A 172 -1.43 20.85 20.16
N ASN A 173 -2.23 21.82 19.70
CA ASN A 173 -3.57 22.05 20.25
C ASN A 173 -4.74 21.94 19.26
N GLU A 174 -4.51 21.60 17.99
CA GLU A 174 -5.60 21.41 17.02
C GLU A 174 -5.76 19.91 16.71
N PRO A 175 -6.99 19.36 16.75
CA PRO A 175 -7.22 17.95 16.43
C PRO A 175 -6.77 17.67 15.00
N GLN A 176 -5.80 16.77 14.82
CA GLN A 176 -5.32 16.43 13.50
C GLN A 176 -6.45 15.74 12.70
N GLY A 177 -6.74 16.26 11.51
CA GLY A 177 -7.76 15.70 10.62
C GLY A 177 -7.48 14.23 10.29
N ILE A 178 -8.54 13.43 10.15
CA ILE A 178 -8.44 11.98 9.93
C ILE A 178 -7.65 11.65 8.66
N LEU A 179 -7.81 12.46 7.61
CA LEU A 179 -7.10 12.32 6.34
C LEU A 179 -5.59 12.47 6.50
N CYS A 180 -5.14 13.47 7.27
CA CYS A 180 -3.73 13.68 7.58
C CYS A 180 -3.13 12.48 8.33
N LEU A 181 -3.88 11.92 9.28
CA LEU A 181 -3.45 10.74 10.02
C LEU A 181 -3.36 9.51 9.10
N ILE A 182 -4.29 9.34 8.15
CA ILE A 182 -4.26 8.26 7.17
C ILE A 182 -3.03 8.38 6.26
N ILE A 183 -2.72 9.58 5.75
CA ILE A 183 -1.51 9.84 4.94
C ILE A 183 -0.24 9.45 5.70
N GLU A 184 -0.12 9.89 6.95
CA GLU A 184 1.01 9.53 7.82
C GLU A 184 1.06 8.01 8.08
N GLY A 185 -0.10 7.39 8.30
CA GLY A 185 -0.24 5.95 8.48
C GLY A 185 0.23 5.15 7.28
N PHE A 186 -0.12 5.56 6.05
CA PHE A 186 0.35 4.91 4.83
C PHE A 186 1.85 5.09 4.60
N SER A 187 2.43 6.24 4.97
CA SER A 187 3.89 6.44 4.93
C SER A 187 4.63 5.45 5.84
N ILE A 188 4.14 5.29 7.08
CA ILE A 188 4.67 4.30 8.03
C ILE A 188 4.49 2.88 7.48
N PHE A 189 3.27 2.54 7.05
CA PHE A 189 2.94 1.23 6.51
C PHE A 189 3.81 0.88 5.31
N SER A 190 4.05 1.82 4.40
CA SER A 190 4.87 1.59 3.21
C SER A 190 6.34 1.37 3.55
N THR A 191 6.87 2.08 4.55
CA THR A 191 8.21 1.84 5.09
C THR A 191 8.35 0.43 5.66
N LEU A 192 7.36 0.00 6.44
CA LEU A 192 7.30 -1.34 7.04
C LEU A 192 7.19 -2.44 5.98
N SER A 193 6.24 -2.29 5.07
CA SER A 193 5.96 -3.30 4.05
C SER A 193 7.10 -3.43 3.05
N THR A 194 7.76 -2.33 2.71
CA THR A 194 8.99 -2.33 1.91
C THR A 194 10.09 -3.12 2.59
N TRP A 195 10.31 -2.93 3.89
CA TRP A 195 11.30 -3.69 4.66
C TRP A 195 10.98 -5.19 4.65
N ILE A 196 9.73 -5.56 4.90
CA ILE A 196 9.28 -6.97 4.90
C ILE A 196 9.45 -7.61 3.52
N CYS A 197 9.02 -6.93 2.46
CA CYS A 197 9.12 -7.43 1.09
C CYS A 197 10.57 -7.57 0.60
N ARG A 198 11.52 -6.81 1.18
CA ARG A 198 12.96 -6.96 0.94
C ARG A 198 13.60 -8.13 1.72
N GLY A 199 12.81 -8.87 2.49
CA GLY A 199 13.26 -9.99 3.30
C GLY A 199 13.26 -9.73 4.81
N GLY A 200 12.82 -8.54 5.26
CA GLY A 200 12.67 -8.21 6.68
C GLY A 200 13.97 -8.43 7.45
N ARG A 201 13.94 -9.29 8.48
CA ARG A 201 15.11 -9.62 9.30
C ARG A 201 16.24 -10.32 8.52
N ARG A 202 15.94 -10.84 7.32
CA ARG A 202 16.90 -11.49 6.41
C ARG A 202 17.60 -10.48 5.48
N TYR A 203 17.10 -9.25 5.40
CA TYR A 203 17.71 -8.23 4.58
C TYR A 203 19.11 -7.91 5.15
N PRO A 204 20.18 -7.92 4.32
CA PRO A 204 21.56 -7.79 4.80
C PRO A 204 21.91 -6.33 5.10
N SER A 205 21.13 -5.68 5.98
CA SER A 205 21.43 -4.36 6.54
C SER A 205 21.68 -4.46 8.04
N PRO A 206 22.59 -3.64 8.61
CA PRO A 206 22.92 -3.69 10.03
C PRO A 206 21.71 -3.55 10.96
N ASP A 207 20.74 -2.71 10.60
CA ASP A 207 19.52 -2.49 11.38
C ASP A 207 18.48 -3.62 11.25
N SER A 208 18.49 -4.38 10.15
CA SER A 208 17.54 -5.50 9.94
C SER A 208 17.95 -6.77 10.68
N ILE A 209 19.26 -7.05 10.74
CA ILE A 209 19.80 -8.25 11.39
C ILE A 209 19.84 -8.14 12.92
N GLU A 210 19.67 -6.92 13.46
CA GLU A 210 19.65 -6.72 14.90
C GLU A 210 18.39 -7.33 15.55
N PRO A 211 18.51 -7.86 16.78
CA PRO A 211 17.35 -8.35 17.51
C PRO A 211 16.32 -7.23 17.76
N PRO A 212 15.02 -7.55 17.75
CA PRO A 212 13.96 -6.55 17.79
C PRO A 212 13.90 -5.75 19.11
N TRP A 213 14.44 -6.28 20.21
CA TRP A 213 14.53 -5.54 21.48
C TRP A 213 15.69 -4.54 21.55
N LYS A 214 16.54 -4.44 20.52
CA LYS A 214 17.54 -3.37 20.45
C LYS A 214 16.92 -2.10 19.86
N HIS A 215 17.11 -0.97 20.53
CA HIS A 215 16.64 0.34 20.08
C HIS A 215 17.15 0.76 18.69
N THR A 216 18.31 0.24 18.27
CA THR A 216 18.92 0.51 16.96
C THR A 216 18.36 -0.35 15.83
N SER A 217 17.65 -1.44 16.15
CA SER A 217 17.04 -2.31 15.16
C SER A 217 15.95 -1.58 14.38
N PHE A 218 15.77 -1.94 13.11
CA PHE A 218 14.69 -1.44 12.28
C PHE A 218 13.34 -1.65 12.99
N TRP A 219 13.12 -2.86 13.51
CA TRP A 219 11.90 -3.21 14.23
C TRP A 219 11.62 -2.25 15.40
N SER A 220 12.59 -1.99 16.27
CA SER A 220 12.36 -1.16 17.46
C SER A 220 12.09 0.29 17.11
N ARG A 221 12.82 0.84 16.13
CA ARG A 221 12.57 2.20 15.66
C ARG A 221 11.18 2.30 15.04
N SER A 222 10.82 1.36 14.17
CA SER A 222 9.52 1.37 13.51
C SER A 222 8.36 1.17 14.48
N MET A 223 8.51 0.29 15.49
CA MET A 223 7.51 0.16 16.54
C MET A 223 7.36 1.46 17.34
N THR A 224 8.48 2.12 17.67
CA THR A 224 8.46 3.44 18.34
C THR A 224 7.74 4.47 17.50
N THR A 225 7.95 4.49 16.17
CA THR A 225 7.24 5.38 15.25
C THR A 225 5.74 5.09 15.20
N VAL A 226 5.34 3.82 15.11
CA VAL A 226 3.92 3.39 15.11
C VAL A 226 3.24 3.79 16.42
N GLU A 227 3.89 3.61 17.56
CA GLU A 227 3.35 3.98 18.87
C GLU A 227 3.28 5.51 19.04
N ALA A 228 4.31 6.24 18.64
CA ALA A 228 4.32 7.70 18.66
C ALA A 228 3.19 8.29 17.80
N TRP A 229 2.97 7.73 16.61
CA TRP A 229 1.85 8.09 15.74
C TRP A 229 0.50 7.77 16.38
N ARG A 230 0.34 6.60 17.01
CA ARG A 230 -0.91 6.26 17.72
C ARG A 230 -1.23 7.21 18.86
N VAL A 231 -0.22 7.79 19.53
CA VAL A 231 -0.41 8.77 20.60
C VAL A 231 -0.96 10.11 20.09
N THR A 232 -0.76 10.45 18.81
CA THR A 232 -1.34 11.67 18.23
C THR A 232 -2.84 11.54 17.96
N HIS A 233 -3.39 10.32 17.97
CA HIS A 233 -4.80 10.06 17.71
C HIS A 233 -5.66 10.49 18.90
N SER A 234 -6.72 11.25 18.62
CA SER A 234 -7.77 11.50 19.62
C SER A 234 -8.39 10.19 20.08
N SER A 235 -8.80 10.12 21.36
CA SER A 235 -9.55 8.98 21.91
C SER A 235 -10.82 8.61 21.13
N ARG A 236 -11.36 9.54 20.33
CA ARG A 236 -12.52 9.32 19.44
C ARG A 236 -12.17 8.55 18.16
N LEU A 237 -10.91 8.58 17.74
CA LEU A 237 -10.41 7.91 16.53
C LEU A 237 -9.79 6.54 16.83
N VAL A 238 -9.58 6.23 18.10
CA VAL A 238 -9.07 4.93 18.56
C VAL A 238 -10.23 3.95 18.69
N TYR A 239 -10.20 2.88 17.91
CA TYR A 239 -11.21 1.83 17.99
C TYR A 239 -11.31 1.21 19.38
N SER A 240 -12.52 1.24 19.92
CA SER A 240 -12.92 0.56 21.15
C SER A 240 -14.09 -0.37 20.87
N ARG A 241 -14.15 -1.49 21.60
CA ARG A 241 -15.28 -2.44 21.55
C ARG A 241 -16.60 -1.84 22.05
N SER A 242 -16.58 -0.64 22.62
CA SER A 242 -17.80 0.11 22.97
C SER A 242 -18.48 0.62 21.70
N GLY A 243 -19.59 -0.01 21.32
CA GLY A 243 -20.25 0.20 20.03
C GLY A 243 -20.76 1.61 19.71
N GLY A 244 -20.76 2.55 20.66
CA GLY A 244 -21.21 3.94 20.45
C GLY A 244 -20.30 4.76 19.55
N GLN A 245 -19.00 4.43 19.46
CA GLN A 245 -18.05 5.18 18.62
C GLN A 245 -18.30 4.95 17.13
N ILE A 246 -18.48 3.69 16.69
CA ILE A 246 -18.77 3.37 15.29
C ILE A 246 -20.06 4.07 14.84
N GLN A 247 -21.10 4.05 15.66
CA GLN A 247 -22.36 4.71 15.30
C GLN A 247 -22.19 6.22 15.09
N ALA A 248 -21.39 6.88 15.93
CA ALA A 248 -21.11 8.30 15.75
C ALA A 248 -20.37 8.57 14.43
N HIS A 249 -19.38 7.76 14.08
CA HIS A 249 -18.65 7.89 12.82
C HIS A 249 -19.53 7.62 11.59
N ILE A 250 -20.50 6.70 11.67
CA ILE A 250 -21.49 6.50 10.62
C ILE A 250 -22.34 7.77 10.43
N LEU A 251 -22.85 8.34 11.52
CA LEU A 251 -23.68 9.56 11.47
C LEU A 251 -22.92 10.79 10.94
N HIS A 252 -21.59 10.80 11.06
CA HIS A 252 -20.72 11.87 10.60
C HIS A 252 -20.07 11.58 9.24
N ASN A 253 -20.44 10.49 8.55
CA ASN A 253 -19.83 10.07 7.28
C ASN A 253 -18.30 9.90 7.34
N GLN A 254 -17.79 9.41 8.47
CA GLN A 254 -16.35 9.25 8.74
C GLN A 254 -15.97 7.78 9.00
N ILE A 255 -16.90 6.85 8.79
CA ILE A 255 -16.72 5.46 9.22
C ILE A 255 -15.59 4.75 8.48
N GLU A 256 -15.43 5.02 7.19
CA GLU A 256 -14.41 4.41 6.35
C GLU A 256 -13.03 4.96 6.70
N GLY A 257 -12.92 6.28 6.93
CA GLY A 257 -11.69 6.89 7.43
C GLY A 257 -11.29 6.35 8.79
N PHE A 258 -12.26 6.21 9.70
CA PHE A 258 -12.05 5.64 11.02
C PHE A 258 -11.60 4.18 10.95
N ALA A 259 -12.26 3.39 10.10
CA ALA A 259 -11.93 1.99 9.90
C ALA A 259 -10.53 1.85 9.31
N LEU A 260 -10.23 2.58 8.23
CA LEU A 260 -8.95 2.57 7.54
C LEU A 260 -7.80 2.97 8.46
N LEU A 261 -7.97 4.04 9.24
CA LEU A 261 -6.97 4.49 10.22
C LEU A 261 -6.61 3.40 11.24
N ASN A 262 -7.64 2.72 11.77
CA ASN A 262 -7.42 1.64 12.73
C ASN A 262 -6.84 0.38 12.07
N LEU A 263 -7.30 0.02 10.87
CA LEU A 263 -6.73 -1.07 10.10
C LEU A 263 -5.24 -0.85 9.83
N LEU A 264 -4.83 0.36 9.41
CA LEU A 264 -3.43 0.73 9.20
C LEU A 264 -2.57 0.54 10.46
N TYR A 265 -3.07 1.00 11.61
CA TYR A 265 -2.38 0.83 12.89
C TYR A 265 -2.19 -0.65 13.23
N TYR A 266 -3.26 -1.44 13.24
CA TYR A 266 -3.18 -2.84 13.64
C TYR A 266 -2.41 -3.69 12.62
N MET A 267 -2.50 -3.37 11.33
CA MET A 267 -1.67 -4.00 10.29
C MET A 267 -0.18 -3.72 10.49
N SER A 268 0.18 -2.49 10.86
CA SER A 268 1.57 -2.12 11.13
C SER A 268 2.15 -2.91 12.32
N VAL A 269 1.39 -3.00 13.41
CA VAL A 269 1.75 -3.81 14.59
C VAL A 269 1.85 -5.29 14.22
N PHE A 270 0.85 -5.80 13.51
CA PHE A 270 0.78 -7.19 13.06
C PHE A 270 2.03 -7.60 12.28
N PHE A 271 2.41 -6.82 11.27
CA PHE A 271 3.56 -7.08 10.41
C PHE A 271 4.90 -7.13 11.15
N LEU A 272 5.12 -6.19 12.06
CA LEU A 272 6.31 -6.15 12.88
C LEU A 272 6.47 -7.43 13.72
N HIS A 273 5.40 -7.90 14.37
CA HIS A 273 5.47 -9.10 15.22
C HIS A 273 5.48 -10.41 14.42
N ARG A 274 4.77 -10.46 13.28
CA ARG A 274 4.70 -11.64 12.42
C ARG A 274 6.06 -12.05 11.87
N GLU A 275 6.91 -11.08 11.52
CA GLU A 275 8.20 -11.35 10.88
C GLU A 275 9.12 -12.26 11.70
N TYR A 276 9.02 -12.19 13.04
CA TYR A 276 9.80 -13.01 13.95
C TYR A 276 9.07 -14.28 14.44
N THR A 277 7.80 -14.46 14.07
CA THR A 277 7.04 -15.66 14.42
C THR A 277 7.47 -16.82 13.51
N PRO A 278 7.75 -18.02 14.06
CA PRO A 278 8.04 -19.21 13.26
C PRO A 278 6.93 -19.46 12.24
N PHE A 279 7.32 -19.65 10.97
CA PHE A 279 6.33 -19.93 9.92
C PHE A 279 5.69 -21.31 10.14
N PHE A 280 6.49 -22.27 10.61
CA PHE A 280 6.01 -23.56 11.13
C PHE A 280 6.60 -23.82 12.52
N PRO A 281 5.79 -23.82 13.59
CA PRO A 281 6.26 -24.00 14.95
C PRO A 281 6.51 -25.48 15.27
N HIS A 282 7.39 -26.13 14.51
CA HIS A 282 7.83 -27.49 14.78
C HIS A 282 8.74 -27.51 16.02
N ARG A 283 8.57 -28.52 16.89
CA ARG A 283 9.42 -28.74 18.09
C ARG A 283 9.46 -27.58 19.10
N VAL A 284 8.47 -26.69 19.05
CA VAL A 284 8.31 -25.61 20.04
C VAL A 284 6.99 -25.80 20.78
N SER A 285 6.98 -25.47 22.07
CA SER A 285 5.83 -25.67 22.96
C SER A 285 5.24 -24.37 23.50
N ARG A 286 5.81 -23.24 23.11
CA ARG A 286 5.44 -21.89 23.55
C ARG A 286 5.92 -20.87 22.52
N PRO A 287 5.40 -19.62 22.55
CA PRO A 287 5.88 -18.57 21.66
C PRO A 287 7.40 -18.41 21.77
N CYS A 288 8.06 -18.41 20.63
CA CYS A 288 9.50 -18.24 20.53
C CYS A 288 9.83 -17.42 19.29
N GLY A 289 11.10 -17.02 19.21
CA GLY A 289 11.63 -16.31 18.06
C GLY A 289 11.81 -17.17 16.83
N PRO A 290 12.46 -16.62 15.79
CA PRO A 290 12.71 -17.36 14.58
C PRO A 290 13.53 -18.61 14.88
N ILE A 291 13.04 -19.74 14.40
CA ILE A 291 13.73 -21.04 14.44
C ILE A 291 14.45 -21.34 13.12
N ASP A 292 14.19 -20.51 12.11
CA ASP A 292 14.82 -20.55 10.79
C ASP A 292 15.87 -19.44 10.67
N PRO A 293 17.01 -19.69 9.97
CA PRO A 293 18.03 -18.68 9.73
C PRO A 293 17.48 -17.35 9.13
N PRO A 294 18.13 -16.20 9.42
CA PRO A 294 19.20 -15.99 10.38
C PRO A 294 18.67 -16.07 11.82
N LEU A 295 19.33 -16.86 12.67
CA LEU A 295 18.96 -16.97 14.08
C LEU A 295 19.42 -15.73 14.85
N LEU A 296 18.71 -15.40 15.94
CA LEU A 296 19.10 -14.31 16.82
C LEU A 296 20.13 -14.82 17.83
N GLU A 297 21.34 -14.26 17.81
CA GLU A 297 22.44 -14.67 18.69
C GLU A 297 22.23 -14.24 20.15
N GLN A 298 21.49 -13.16 20.37
CA GLN A 298 21.27 -12.59 21.70
C GLN A 298 20.05 -13.21 22.38
N VAL A 299 20.15 -13.38 23.70
CA VAL A 299 19.05 -13.87 24.52
C VAL A 299 17.96 -12.78 24.60
N PRO A 300 16.68 -13.12 24.33
CA PRO A 300 15.59 -12.17 24.45
C PRO A 300 15.38 -11.73 25.92
N PRO A 301 14.84 -10.53 26.16
CA PRO A 301 14.29 -10.17 27.45
C PRO A 301 13.23 -11.18 27.94
N HIS A 302 13.01 -11.23 29.25
CA HIS A 302 12.02 -12.11 29.85
C HIS A 302 10.64 -11.91 29.21
N ASP A 303 9.97 -13.01 28.86
CA ASP A 303 8.65 -13.05 28.19
C ASP A 303 8.51 -12.25 26.89
N TRP A 304 9.62 -11.80 26.26
CA TRP A 304 9.53 -10.99 25.04
C TRP A 304 8.72 -11.67 23.93
N TRP A 305 8.96 -12.95 23.68
CA TRP A 305 8.22 -13.73 22.69
C TRP A 305 6.75 -13.93 23.04
N HIS A 306 6.44 -14.05 24.32
CA HIS A 306 5.06 -14.18 24.79
C HIS A 306 4.28 -12.89 24.53
N HIS A 307 4.84 -11.74 24.91
CA HIS A 307 4.23 -10.43 24.63
C HIS A 307 4.15 -10.14 23.13
N SER A 308 5.18 -10.51 22.37
CA SER A 308 5.18 -10.35 20.91
C SER A 308 4.05 -11.14 20.24
N ALA A 309 3.86 -12.41 20.64
CA ALA A 309 2.75 -13.22 20.16
C ALA A 309 1.40 -12.65 20.58
N GLN A 310 1.24 -12.21 21.83
CA GLN A 310 0.01 -11.56 22.29
C GLN A 310 -0.35 -10.36 21.41
N LYS A 311 0.61 -9.45 21.16
CA LYS A 311 0.40 -8.28 20.30
C LYS A 311 0.02 -8.66 18.86
N LEU A 312 0.65 -9.69 18.29
CA LEU A 312 0.32 -10.19 16.95
C LEU A 312 -1.14 -10.66 16.85
N PHE A 313 -1.54 -11.58 17.74
CA PHE A 313 -2.86 -12.21 17.68
C PHE A 313 -3.97 -11.28 18.18
N GLU A 314 -3.66 -10.36 19.11
CA GLU A 314 -4.57 -9.28 19.50
C GLU A 314 -4.84 -8.35 18.32
N ALA A 315 -3.81 -7.90 17.59
CA ALA A 315 -3.99 -7.07 16.40
C ALA A 315 -4.85 -7.76 15.33
N ALA A 316 -4.55 -9.03 15.02
CA ALA A 316 -5.37 -9.83 14.10
C ALA A 316 -6.83 -9.97 14.57
N SER A 317 -7.04 -10.22 15.86
CA SER A 317 -8.38 -10.31 16.45
C SER A 317 -9.13 -8.98 16.36
N ILE A 318 -8.46 -7.84 16.56
CA ILE A 318 -9.07 -6.52 16.50
C ILE A 318 -9.44 -6.15 15.06
N ILE A 319 -8.60 -6.46 14.07
CA ILE A 319 -8.91 -6.28 12.64
C ILE A 319 -10.22 -7.00 12.30
N ILE A 320 -10.32 -8.29 12.66
CA ILE A 320 -11.53 -9.09 12.39
C ILE A 320 -12.74 -8.53 13.14
N GLN A 321 -12.58 -8.14 14.41
CA GLN A 321 -13.68 -7.58 15.21
C GLN A 321 -14.19 -6.25 14.65
N LEU A 322 -13.31 -5.37 14.20
CA LEU A 322 -13.69 -4.12 13.56
C LEU A 322 -14.54 -4.39 12.32
N MET A 323 -14.08 -5.28 11.44
CA MET A 323 -14.82 -5.64 10.22
C MET A 323 -16.16 -6.31 10.53
N GLN A 324 -16.23 -7.17 11.56
CA GLN A 324 -17.49 -7.75 12.05
C GLN A 324 -18.47 -6.67 12.54
N ASP A 325 -17.96 -5.65 13.22
CA ASP A 325 -18.80 -4.59 13.76
C ASP A 325 -19.29 -3.61 12.69
N LEU A 326 -18.54 -3.42 11.61
CA LEU A 326 -19.00 -2.73 10.39
C LEU A 326 -20.11 -3.53 9.70
N ASP A 327 -19.88 -4.82 9.46
CA ASP A 327 -20.83 -5.73 8.80
C ASP A 327 -22.18 -5.82 9.54
N LYS A 328 -22.15 -5.96 10.87
CA LYS A 328 -23.37 -5.95 11.72
C LYS A 328 -24.20 -4.68 11.59
N ARG A 329 -23.58 -3.57 11.18
CA ARG A 329 -24.25 -2.26 11.02
C ARG A 329 -24.57 -1.97 9.56
N GLY A 330 -24.38 -2.94 8.66
CA GLY A 330 -24.68 -2.80 7.24
C GLY A 330 -23.68 -1.96 6.46
N VAL A 331 -22.51 -1.66 7.03
CA VAL A 331 -21.45 -0.92 6.32
C VAL A 331 -20.72 -1.89 5.41
N GLN A 332 -20.93 -1.78 4.10
CA GLN A 332 -20.15 -2.52 3.11
C GLN A 332 -18.80 -1.83 2.96
N PHE A 333 -17.72 -2.53 3.30
CA PHE A 333 -16.37 -1.97 3.25
C PHE A 333 -15.41 -3.00 2.65
N GLN A 334 -15.61 -3.31 1.37
CA GLN A 334 -14.92 -4.37 0.64
C GLN A 334 -13.99 -3.79 -0.44
N THR A 335 -12.94 -3.10 0.00
CA THR A 335 -11.87 -2.62 -0.90
C THR A 335 -10.70 -3.61 -0.94
N PRO A 336 -9.84 -3.59 -1.98
CA PRO A 336 -8.67 -4.47 -2.01
C PRO A 336 -7.77 -4.34 -0.77
N PHE A 337 -7.65 -3.14 -0.18
CA PHE A 337 -6.88 -2.95 1.06
C PHE A 337 -7.50 -3.69 2.25
N THR A 338 -8.82 -3.56 2.44
CA THR A 338 -9.55 -4.25 3.53
C THR A 338 -9.51 -5.76 3.36
N ALA A 339 -9.60 -6.26 2.12
CA ALA A 339 -9.45 -7.68 1.82
C ALA A 339 -8.05 -8.19 2.16
N PHE A 340 -6.99 -7.40 1.92
CA PHE A 340 -5.65 -7.74 2.36
C PHE A 340 -5.50 -7.79 3.88
N CYS A 341 -6.11 -6.82 4.59
CA CYS A 341 -6.13 -6.81 6.05
C CYS A 341 -6.83 -8.07 6.61
N MET A 342 -7.96 -8.42 6.02
CA MET A 342 -8.74 -9.60 6.38
C MET A 342 -8.00 -10.90 6.09
N PHE A 343 -7.36 -11.02 4.92
CA PHE A 343 -6.50 -12.15 4.57
C PHE A 343 -5.35 -12.33 5.57
N SER A 344 -4.65 -11.24 5.90
CA SER A 344 -3.53 -11.23 6.84
C SER A 344 -3.99 -11.68 8.23
N ALA A 345 -5.08 -11.11 8.76
CA ALA A 345 -5.64 -11.48 10.05
C ALA A 345 -6.18 -12.92 10.06
N ALA A 346 -6.86 -13.35 8.99
CA ALA A 346 -7.37 -14.71 8.82
C ALA A 346 -6.24 -15.75 8.85
N SER A 347 -5.12 -15.48 8.17
CA SER A 347 -3.95 -16.36 8.16
C SER A 347 -3.37 -16.56 9.57
N ALA A 348 -3.39 -15.53 10.41
CA ALA A 348 -2.90 -15.61 11.77
C ALA A 348 -3.86 -16.33 12.73
N VAL A 349 -5.17 -16.11 12.62
CA VAL A 349 -6.13 -16.89 13.44
C VAL A 349 -6.20 -18.36 13.00
N LEU A 350 -5.97 -18.66 11.71
CA LEU A 350 -5.78 -20.02 11.22
C LEU A 350 -4.53 -20.67 11.83
N TYR A 351 -3.41 -19.93 11.86
CA TYR A 351 -2.19 -20.37 12.52
C TYR A 351 -2.42 -20.67 14.01
N ALA A 352 -3.15 -19.79 14.71
CA ALA A 352 -3.48 -19.94 16.11
C ALA A 352 -4.42 -21.13 16.39
N ASP A 353 -5.40 -21.38 15.52
CA ASP A 353 -6.27 -22.56 15.61
C ASP A 353 -5.49 -23.87 15.40
N THR A 354 -4.52 -23.83 14.49
CA THR A 354 -3.63 -24.96 14.21
C THR A 354 -2.71 -25.24 15.40
N TRP A 355 -2.06 -24.20 15.95
CA TRP A 355 -1.10 -24.29 17.06
C TRP A 355 -1.46 -23.33 18.23
N PRO A 356 -2.45 -23.67 19.07
CA PRO A 356 -2.94 -22.78 20.14
C PRO A 356 -1.88 -22.35 21.15
N TYR A 357 -0.85 -23.18 21.37
CA TYR A 357 0.26 -22.86 22.28
C TYR A 357 1.12 -21.69 21.79
N MET A 358 1.06 -21.33 20.50
CA MET A 358 1.73 -20.15 19.95
C MET A 358 0.94 -18.86 20.14
N ALA A 359 -0.37 -18.96 20.41
CA ALA A 359 -1.29 -17.82 20.54
C ALA A 359 -1.98 -17.83 21.92
N PRO A 360 -1.23 -17.82 23.03
CA PRO A 360 -1.82 -17.91 24.36
C PRO A 360 -2.73 -16.72 24.63
N GLY A 361 -3.98 -17.00 25.03
CA GLY A 361 -4.99 -15.99 25.33
C GLY A 361 -5.88 -15.60 24.14
N LEU A 362 -5.61 -16.11 22.92
CA LEU A 362 -6.55 -15.93 21.81
C LEU A 362 -7.73 -16.89 21.96
N GLU A 363 -8.92 -16.33 22.09
CA GLU A 363 -10.17 -17.08 22.15
C GLU A 363 -10.84 -17.16 20.77
N ASN A 364 -11.61 -18.23 20.56
CA ASN A 364 -12.47 -18.42 19.40
C ASN A 364 -11.76 -18.28 18.04
N ALA A 365 -10.50 -18.73 17.96
CA ALA A 365 -9.68 -18.66 16.74
C ALA A 365 -10.39 -19.29 15.52
N LYS A 366 -11.01 -20.47 15.70
CA LYS A 366 -11.80 -21.14 14.66
C LYS A 366 -12.99 -20.33 14.17
N GLU A 367 -13.76 -19.71 15.07
CA GLU A 367 -14.94 -18.92 14.72
C GLU A 367 -14.52 -17.67 13.94
N LYS A 368 -13.46 -17.00 14.42
CA LYS A 368 -12.85 -15.85 13.74
C LYS A 368 -12.38 -16.23 12.34
N TYR A 369 -11.65 -17.34 12.21
CA TYR A 369 -11.20 -17.83 10.91
C TYR A 369 -12.37 -18.11 9.97
N THR A 370 -13.39 -18.82 10.45
CA THR A 370 -14.58 -19.16 9.65
C THR A 370 -15.27 -17.91 9.12
N TRP A 371 -15.52 -16.93 9.99
CA TRP A 371 -16.15 -15.67 9.58
C TRP A 371 -15.28 -14.90 8.58
N SER A 372 -13.98 -14.78 8.83
CA SER A 372 -13.07 -14.08 7.93
C SER A 372 -12.96 -14.74 6.55
N LEU A 373 -12.99 -16.07 6.50
CA LEU A 373 -12.99 -16.83 5.26
C LEU A 373 -14.27 -16.59 4.45
N ASP A 374 -15.44 -16.62 5.11
CA ASP A 374 -16.72 -16.30 4.47
C ASP A 374 -16.77 -14.87 3.96
N TRP A 375 -16.24 -13.91 4.72
CA TRP A 375 -16.14 -12.50 4.30
C TRP A 375 -15.24 -12.36 3.06
N LEU A 376 -14.08 -13.02 3.05
CA LEU A 376 -13.16 -13.01 1.89
C LEU A 376 -13.77 -13.69 0.66
N ARG A 377 -14.58 -14.74 0.85
CA ARG A 377 -15.34 -15.34 -0.25
C ARG A 377 -16.26 -14.31 -0.89
N THR A 378 -17.02 -13.54 -0.11
CA THR A 378 -17.86 -12.47 -0.67
C THR A 378 -17.02 -11.42 -1.40
N ALA A 379 -15.92 -10.95 -0.80
CA ALA A 379 -15.03 -9.99 -1.45
C ALA A 379 -14.41 -10.53 -2.76
N SER A 380 -14.23 -11.85 -2.88
CA SER A 380 -13.69 -12.51 -4.08
C SER A 380 -14.64 -12.50 -5.28
N GLU A 381 -15.94 -12.33 -5.03
CA GLU A 381 -16.94 -12.17 -6.10
C GLU A 381 -16.81 -10.79 -6.76
N THR A 382 -16.30 -9.82 -6.01
CA THR A 382 -16.14 -8.43 -6.44
C THR A 382 -14.76 -8.16 -7.02
N TRP A 383 -13.69 -8.64 -6.38
CA TRP A 383 -12.30 -8.31 -6.75
C TRP A 383 -11.47 -9.56 -7.04
N LYS A 384 -10.80 -9.58 -8.19
CA LYS A 384 -9.89 -10.68 -8.55
C LYS A 384 -8.74 -10.85 -7.55
N ILE A 385 -8.18 -9.75 -7.04
CA ILE A 385 -7.08 -9.85 -6.06
C ILE A 385 -7.56 -10.49 -4.74
N ALA A 386 -8.81 -10.23 -4.33
CA ALA A 386 -9.41 -10.88 -3.17
C ALA A 386 -9.64 -12.38 -3.40
N LYS A 387 -10.01 -12.77 -4.63
CA LYS A 387 -10.08 -14.19 -5.02
C LYS A 387 -8.74 -14.90 -4.86
N CYS A 388 -7.65 -14.28 -5.30
CA CYS A 388 -6.32 -14.84 -5.11
C CYS A 388 -5.98 -15.07 -3.63
N TRP A 389 -6.26 -14.08 -2.77
CA TRP A 389 -6.04 -14.23 -1.32
C TRP A 389 -6.92 -15.29 -0.66
N TYR A 390 -8.18 -15.40 -1.09
CA TYR A 390 -9.09 -16.46 -0.63
C TYR A 390 -8.55 -17.85 -0.99
N GLU A 391 -8.07 -18.03 -2.22
CA GLU A 391 -7.49 -19.30 -2.68
C GLU A 391 -6.22 -19.65 -1.88
N ILE A 392 -5.29 -18.70 -1.68
CA ILE A 392 -4.08 -18.89 -0.86
C ILE A 392 -4.42 -19.26 0.59
N LEU A 393 -5.46 -18.65 1.16
CA LEU A 393 -5.88 -18.97 2.52
C LEU A 393 -6.42 -20.41 2.63
N GLY A 394 -7.09 -20.90 1.58
CA GLY A 394 -7.47 -22.30 1.45
C GLY A 394 -6.27 -23.24 1.32
N GLU A 395 -5.28 -22.87 0.51
CA GLU A 395 -4.01 -23.60 0.36
C GLU A 395 -3.27 -23.71 1.71
N LEU A 396 -3.17 -22.59 2.45
CA LEU A 396 -2.56 -22.55 3.79
C LEU A 396 -3.26 -23.46 4.78
N SER A 397 -4.60 -23.49 4.77
CA SER A 397 -5.38 -24.37 5.64
C SER A 397 -5.06 -25.84 5.38
N GLY A 398 -4.95 -26.23 4.10
CA GLY A 398 -4.53 -27.57 3.71
C GLY A 398 -3.09 -27.90 4.17
N ILE A 399 -2.15 -26.99 3.94
CA ILE A 399 -0.74 -27.15 4.35
C ILE A 399 -0.62 -27.28 5.87
N PHE A 400 -1.25 -26.38 6.63
CA PHE A 400 -1.21 -26.40 8.09
C PHE A 400 -1.86 -27.65 8.67
N THR A 401 -2.97 -28.11 8.08
CA THR A 401 -3.63 -29.36 8.49
C THR A 401 -2.72 -30.57 8.29
N ARG A 402 -2.04 -30.66 7.14
CA ARG A 402 -1.07 -31.73 6.87
C ARG A 402 0.12 -31.66 7.82
N LEU A 403 0.72 -30.48 8.02
CA LEU A 403 1.84 -30.31 8.93
C LEU A 403 1.49 -30.58 10.40
N LYS A 404 0.26 -30.30 10.82
CA LYS A 404 -0.21 -30.65 12.17
C LYS A 404 -0.35 -32.16 12.35
N THR A 405 -0.71 -32.89 11.30
CA THR A 405 -0.97 -34.34 11.34
C THR A 405 0.31 -35.15 11.15
N ASP A 406 1.11 -34.77 10.15
CA ASP A 406 2.27 -35.53 9.65
C ASP A 406 3.61 -34.83 9.95
N GLY A 407 3.61 -33.72 10.71
CA GLY A 407 4.79 -32.86 10.90
C GLY A 407 6.01 -33.54 11.54
N HIS A 408 5.83 -34.70 12.16
CA HIS A 408 6.94 -35.52 12.65
C HIS A 408 7.79 -36.11 11.51
N ASP A 409 7.20 -36.32 10.33
CA ASP A 409 7.84 -36.92 9.16
C ASP A 409 8.59 -35.87 8.31
N PHE A 410 8.45 -34.58 8.64
CA PHE A 410 9.10 -33.46 7.95
C PHE A 410 10.07 -32.67 8.86
N PRO A 411 11.11 -33.31 9.45
CA PRO A 411 11.98 -32.68 10.44
C PRO A 411 12.92 -31.59 9.89
N HIS A 412 13.05 -31.47 8.57
CA HIS A 412 13.94 -30.52 7.90
C HIS A 412 13.22 -29.34 7.25
N LEU A 413 11.88 -29.31 7.31
CA LEU A 413 11.08 -28.38 6.55
C LEU A 413 11.10 -27.00 7.21
N GLY A 414 11.89 -26.09 6.63
CA GLY A 414 12.01 -24.71 7.06
C GLY A 414 11.04 -23.77 6.35
N ARG A 415 11.25 -22.47 6.55
CA ARG A 415 10.56 -21.40 5.80
C ARG A 415 10.97 -21.35 4.32
N GLU A 416 12.20 -21.77 3.98
CA GLU A 416 12.80 -21.60 2.65
C GLU A 416 12.06 -22.39 1.57
N GLU A 417 11.52 -23.55 1.93
CA GLU A 417 10.75 -24.46 1.11
C GLU A 417 9.36 -23.92 0.75
N PHE A 418 8.96 -22.84 1.41
CA PHE A 418 7.70 -22.13 1.21
C PHE A 418 7.91 -20.65 0.93
N GLN A 419 9.06 -20.27 0.35
CA GLN A 419 9.40 -18.87 0.10
C GLN A 419 8.30 -18.14 -0.69
N ASP A 420 7.79 -18.75 -1.78
CA ASP A 420 6.72 -18.16 -2.60
C ASP A 420 5.43 -17.92 -1.79
N LEU A 421 5.03 -18.92 -1.00
CA LEU A 421 3.86 -18.84 -0.13
C LEU A 421 4.05 -17.83 1.01
N HIS A 422 5.25 -17.76 1.55
CA HIS A 422 5.62 -16.83 2.60
C HIS A 422 5.58 -15.39 2.08
N ASP A 423 6.13 -15.16 0.90
CA ASP A 423 6.14 -13.85 0.26
C ASP A 423 4.72 -13.39 -0.10
N ASN A 424 3.87 -14.31 -0.57
CA ASN A 424 2.46 -14.02 -0.83
C ASN A 424 1.70 -13.55 0.42
N LEU A 425 2.13 -13.94 1.63
CA LEU A 425 1.51 -13.50 2.88
C LEU A 425 1.83 -12.06 3.28
N HIS A 426 2.74 -11.40 2.56
CA HIS A 426 3.17 -10.03 2.86
C HIS A 426 2.96 -9.06 1.69
N ARG A 427 2.64 -9.54 0.49
CA ARG A 427 2.51 -8.71 -0.72
C ARG A 427 1.08 -8.22 -0.93
N LEU A 428 0.92 -6.91 -1.12
CA LEU A 428 -0.32 -6.25 -1.58
C LEU A 428 -0.45 -6.27 -3.11
N ALA A 429 0.11 -7.28 -3.77
CA ALA A 429 0.15 -7.40 -5.23
C ALA A 429 -0.16 -8.83 -5.68
N GLU A 430 -0.19 -9.03 -6.99
CA GLU A 430 -0.38 -10.34 -7.62
C GLU A 430 0.47 -11.43 -6.95
N PRO A 431 -0.17 -12.43 -6.33
CA PRO A 431 0.54 -13.53 -5.73
C PRO A 431 1.09 -14.50 -6.79
N GLU A 432 2.22 -15.14 -6.50
CA GLU A 432 2.79 -16.22 -7.32
C GLU A 432 2.00 -17.53 -7.10
N SER A 433 1.90 -18.38 -8.13
CA SER A 433 1.33 -19.73 -8.01
C SER A 433 2.13 -20.53 -6.99
N SER A 434 1.53 -20.81 -5.83
CA SER A 434 2.23 -21.31 -4.64
C SER A 434 2.07 -22.82 -4.42
N THR A 435 1.07 -23.43 -5.06
CA THR A 435 0.61 -24.80 -4.77
C THR A 435 1.54 -25.89 -5.28
N VAL A 436 2.13 -25.73 -6.47
CA VAL A 436 2.93 -26.80 -7.09
C VAL A 436 4.21 -27.06 -6.30
N ASN A 437 4.91 -25.99 -5.87
CA ASN A 437 6.16 -26.11 -5.12
C ASN A 437 5.93 -26.58 -3.67
N ALA A 438 4.94 -26.00 -2.98
CA ALA A 438 4.65 -26.33 -1.59
C ALA A 438 4.11 -27.77 -1.42
N LEU A 439 3.22 -28.23 -2.32
CA LEU A 439 2.73 -29.61 -2.30
C LEU A 439 3.78 -30.60 -2.78
N ALA A 440 4.65 -30.22 -3.73
CA ALA A 440 5.82 -31.02 -4.11
C ALA A 440 6.74 -31.23 -2.91
N ALA A 441 7.09 -30.18 -2.16
CA ALA A 441 7.90 -30.26 -0.94
C ALA A 441 7.29 -31.21 0.10
N LEU A 442 5.97 -31.16 0.30
CA LEU A 442 5.24 -32.07 1.20
C LEU A 442 5.04 -33.49 0.66
N SER A 443 5.29 -33.73 -0.63
CA SER A 443 5.14 -35.05 -1.27
C SER A 443 6.47 -35.82 -1.41
N GLN A 444 7.61 -35.13 -1.42
CA GLN A 444 8.94 -35.73 -1.58
C GLN A 444 9.52 -36.36 -0.30
N GLY A 445 8.67 -36.84 0.61
CA GLY A 445 9.06 -37.63 1.78
C GLY A 445 9.60 -39.03 1.47
N ALA A 446 10.54 -39.15 0.52
CA ALA A 446 11.37 -40.34 0.31
C ALA A 446 12.84 -39.94 0.53
N PRO A 447 13.67 -40.78 1.18
CA PRO A 447 15.00 -40.39 1.60
C PRO A 447 15.88 -40.14 0.36
N LEU A 448 16.23 -38.88 0.14
CA LEU A 448 17.23 -38.48 -0.85
C LEU A 448 18.57 -38.28 -0.15
N ASP A 449 19.28 -39.39 0.05
CA ASP A 449 20.73 -39.38 -0.11
C ASP A 449 21.01 -39.02 -1.58
N PHE A 450 20.94 -37.74 -1.97
CA PHE A 450 21.57 -37.15 -3.16
C PHE A 450 21.08 -35.71 -3.33
N LEU A 451 21.80 -34.75 -2.75
CA LEU A 451 22.04 -33.40 -3.30
C LEU A 451 23.16 -32.69 -2.51
N GLY A 452 24.26 -33.40 -2.30
CA GLY A 452 25.55 -32.78 -2.02
C GLY A 452 26.31 -32.60 -3.32
N ALA A 453 25.94 -31.62 -4.16
CA ALA A 453 26.79 -31.07 -5.24
C ALA A 453 26.03 -30.02 -6.07
N ALA A 454 25.79 -28.82 -5.54
CA ALA A 454 25.53 -27.64 -6.37
C ALA A 454 25.77 -26.32 -5.61
N CYS A 455 26.88 -26.20 -4.87
CA CYS A 455 27.39 -24.88 -4.46
C CYS A 455 28.80 -25.04 -3.85
N GLN A 456 29.81 -25.23 -4.70
CA GLN A 456 31.19 -24.75 -4.50
C GLN A 456 32.12 -25.41 -5.53
N SER A 457 32.54 -24.62 -6.53
CA SER A 457 33.93 -24.60 -7.01
C SER A 457 34.06 -23.53 -8.09
N HIS A 458 34.86 -22.49 -7.84
CA HIS A 458 35.92 -22.07 -8.75
C HIS A 458 36.71 -20.91 -8.14
N LEU A 459 37.76 -21.26 -7.41
CA LEU A 459 38.98 -20.47 -7.22
C LEU A 459 40.11 -21.49 -7.05
N GLU A 460 40.90 -21.70 -8.11
CA GLU A 460 42.37 -21.54 -8.12
C GLU A 460 43.04 -22.20 -9.36
N ASP A 461 43.84 -21.36 -10.02
CA ASP A 461 45.11 -21.58 -10.70
C ASP A 461 45.36 -22.80 -11.61
N THR A 462 45.71 -22.48 -12.86
CA THR A 462 46.89 -23.08 -13.51
C THR A 462 47.54 -22.08 -14.47
N ASP A 463 48.75 -21.68 -14.11
CA ASP A 463 49.67 -20.86 -14.88
C ASP A 463 50.58 -21.80 -15.69
N THR A 464 50.57 -21.72 -17.04
CA THR A 464 51.79 -21.93 -17.85
C THR A 464 51.64 -21.53 -19.33
N ARG A 465 52.33 -20.42 -19.64
CA ARG A 465 53.19 -20.17 -20.81
C ARG A 465 52.61 -19.99 -22.23
N ARG A 466 52.93 -18.78 -22.72
CA ARG A 466 53.45 -18.38 -24.05
C ARG A 466 52.42 -18.23 -25.18
N ASN A 467 52.11 -16.98 -25.56
CA ASN A 467 52.97 -16.18 -26.44
C ASN A 467 52.49 -14.72 -26.59
N SER A 468 53.48 -13.82 -26.59
CA SER A 468 53.53 -12.49 -27.23
C SER A 468 52.44 -11.45 -26.92
N GLY A 469 52.77 -10.54 -26.00
CA GLY A 469 52.24 -9.17 -25.98
C GLY A 469 53.37 -8.16 -26.25
N LEU A 470 53.04 -7.09 -26.97
CA LEU A 470 53.59 -5.74 -26.84
C LEU A 470 52.40 -4.80 -27.10
N GLN A 471 51.87 -4.15 -26.05
CA GLN A 471 52.06 -2.72 -25.72
C GLN A 471 51.23 -1.76 -26.60
N SER A 472 50.67 -0.64 -26.16
CA SER A 472 50.26 -0.08 -24.86
C SER A 472 49.85 1.38 -25.16
N LEU A 473 48.77 1.86 -24.51
CA LEU A 473 48.65 3.16 -23.84
C LEU A 473 48.77 4.52 -24.59
N PHE A 474 48.26 5.52 -23.86
CA PHE A 474 48.32 7.00 -23.97
C PHE A 474 47.08 7.65 -24.62
N THR A 475 46.14 8.23 -23.85
CA THR A 475 46.12 9.52 -23.09
C THR A 475 46.13 10.78 -23.97
N GLY A 476 45.34 11.78 -23.57
CA GLY A 476 45.78 13.18 -23.62
C GLY A 476 44.81 14.17 -24.27
N ASP A 477 44.39 15.15 -23.48
CA ASP A 477 43.69 16.39 -23.85
C ASP A 477 44.31 17.15 -25.04
N THR A 478 43.50 17.95 -25.76
CA THR A 478 43.52 19.44 -25.77
C THR A 478 42.80 20.08 -26.97
N ASP A 479 41.97 21.09 -26.65
CA ASP A 479 41.75 22.41 -27.30
C ASP A 479 41.31 22.64 -28.78
N ARG A 480 40.20 23.41 -28.86
CA ARG A 480 39.94 24.68 -29.61
C ARG A 480 39.55 24.74 -31.11
N LEU A 481 38.41 25.44 -31.30
CA LEU A 481 38.07 26.53 -32.25
C LEU A 481 37.94 26.25 -33.77
N HIS A 482 36.71 26.42 -34.32
CA HIS A 482 36.27 27.56 -35.15
C HIS A 482 34.94 27.23 -35.89
N GLU A 483 33.90 28.03 -35.61
CA GLU A 483 33.19 28.95 -36.54
C GLU A 483 32.88 28.54 -38.00
N VAL A 484 31.62 28.74 -38.42
CA VAL A 484 31.15 29.57 -39.58
C VAL A 484 29.88 29.02 -40.28
N HIS A 485 28.80 29.81 -40.14
CA HIS A 485 27.74 30.24 -41.10
C HIS A 485 27.05 29.29 -42.11
N ASN A 486 25.70 29.30 -42.11
CA ASN A 486 24.77 30.13 -42.93
C ASN A 486 23.39 29.41 -43.11
N ALA A 487 22.27 30.06 -42.77
CA ALA A 487 21.28 30.74 -43.66
C ALA A 487 20.45 29.74 -44.51
N THR A 488 19.12 29.73 -44.63
CA THR A 488 18.07 30.75 -44.90
C THR A 488 16.73 29.97 -44.96
N SER A 489 15.61 30.38 -44.32
CA SER A 489 14.57 31.35 -44.71
C SER A 489 13.35 30.77 -45.46
N GLU A 490 12.20 31.39 -45.20
CA GLU A 490 10.88 31.39 -45.89
C GLU A 490 9.85 30.34 -45.40
N GLN A 491 8.78 30.65 -44.63
CA GLN A 491 7.75 31.70 -44.68
C GLN A 491 6.66 31.42 -45.73
N ASN A 492 5.46 31.04 -45.28
CA ASN A 492 4.22 31.33 -45.98
C ASN A 492 3.04 31.46 -45.00
N GLN A 493 2.32 32.55 -45.15
CA GLN A 493 1.21 33.03 -44.33
C GLN A 493 -0.11 32.93 -45.12
N ALA A 494 -1.20 32.87 -44.37
CA ALA A 494 -2.55 33.39 -44.64
C ALA A 494 -3.52 32.56 -45.52
N ASN A 495 -4.67 32.17 -44.94
CA ASN A 495 -5.86 33.04 -44.95
C ASN A 495 -7.01 32.56 -44.03
N LEU A 496 -7.70 33.56 -43.47
CA LEU A 496 -8.85 33.51 -42.57
C LEU A 496 -10.13 32.97 -43.24
N LEU A 497 -11.09 32.52 -42.43
CA LEU A 497 -12.49 33.01 -42.48
C LEU A 497 -13.19 32.84 -41.11
N VAL A 498 -13.95 33.87 -40.75
CA VAL A 498 -14.62 34.14 -39.47
C VAL A 498 -16.07 33.62 -39.52
N SER A 499 -16.59 33.14 -38.38
CA SER A 499 -18.01 33.26 -38.04
C SER A 499 -18.19 33.37 -36.52
N ASN A 500 -18.90 34.42 -36.10
CA ASN A 500 -19.36 34.67 -34.73
C ASN A 500 -20.52 33.73 -34.37
N ASP A 501 -20.59 33.28 -33.10
CA ASP A 501 -21.83 33.32 -32.31
C ASP A 501 -21.52 33.18 -30.80
N GLU A 502 -22.35 33.85 -29.99
CA GLU A 502 -22.20 34.15 -28.55
C GLU A 502 -22.13 32.94 -27.58
N PRO A 503 -21.57 33.12 -26.36
CA PRO A 503 -21.35 32.01 -25.43
C PRO A 503 -22.63 31.67 -24.65
N ARG A 504 -23.11 30.44 -24.81
CA ARG A 504 -24.05 29.83 -23.86
C ARG A 504 -23.29 29.52 -22.56
N ARG A 505 -23.70 30.15 -21.46
CA ARG A 505 -23.44 29.68 -20.10
C ARG A 505 -23.89 28.21 -20.03
N MET A 506 -22.95 27.30 -19.88
CA MET A 506 -23.25 25.99 -19.30
C MET A 506 -23.17 26.18 -17.80
N ASP A 507 -24.21 25.75 -17.10
CA ASP A 507 -24.20 25.62 -15.66
C ASP A 507 -23.08 24.63 -15.30
N ASP A 508 -22.03 25.12 -14.64
CA ASP A 508 -21.03 24.31 -13.94
C ASP A 508 -21.71 23.70 -12.72
N ASP A 509 -22.50 22.66 -12.94
CA ASP A 509 -22.83 21.70 -11.88
C ASP A 509 -21.75 20.61 -11.89
N ASN A 510 -20.52 21.02 -11.59
CA ASN A 510 -19.42 20.11 -11.29
C ASN A 510 -19.66 19.56 -9.89
N GLY A 511 -20.52 18.54 -9.81
CA GLY A 511 -20.60 17.62 -8.68
C GLY A 511 -19.29 16.84 -8.58
N ILE A 512 -18.24 17.51 -8.09
CA ILE A 512 -16.98 16.89 -7.70
C ILE A 512 -17.20 16.39 -6.27
N ASP A 513 -17.20 15.08 -6.14
CA ASP A 513 -17.30 14.34 -4.88
C ASP A 513 -16.26 14.87 -3.88
N THR A 514 -16.72 15.33 -2.72
CA THR A 514 -15.95 16.15 -1.76
C THR A 514 -14.85 15.38 -1.03
N ASP A 515 -14.74 14.07 -1.25
CA ASP A 515 -13.86 13.18 -0.50
C ASP A 515 -13.04 12.23 -1.40
N PHE A 516 -12.50 12.74 -2.52
CA PHE A 516 -11.80 11.93 -3.54
C PHE A 516 -10.79 10.89 -2.98
N LEU A 517 -9.94 11.27 -2.01
CA LEU A 517 -8.95 10.37 -1.42
C LEU A 517 -9.59 9.29 -0.53
N MET A 518 -10.69 9.63 0.14
CA MET A 518 -11.46 8.69 0.93
C MET A 518 -12.28 7.77 0.04
N ALA A 519 -13.03 8.31 -0.93
CA ALA A 519 -13.77 7.58 -1.97
C ALA A 519 -12.92 6.57 -2.76
N MET A 520 -11.63 6.85 -2.91
CA MET A 520 -10.64 5.93 -3.48
C MET A 520 -10.36 4.69 -2.63
N LEU A 521 -10.43 4.82 -1.31
CA LEU A 521 -10.06 3.80 -0.33
C LEU A 521 -11.28 3.20 0.39
N SER A 522 -12.45 3.80 0.20
CA SER A 522 -13.77 3.36 0.64
C SER A 522 -14.57 2.67 -0.47
N ASP A 523 -15.74 2.15 -0.09
CA ASP A 523 -16.58 1.31 -0.93
C ASP A 523 -16.95 2.03 -2.25
N PRO A 524 -16.53 1.51 -3.42
CA PRO A 524 -16.86 2.11 -4.70
C PRO A 524 -18.31 1.87 -5.12
N SER A 525 -19.12 1.18 -4.32
CA SER A 525 -20.54 0.94 -4.60
C SER A 525 -21.37 2.22 -4.67
N GLY A 526 -20.97 3.27 -3.93
CA GLY A 526 -21.78 4.47 -3.78
C GLY A 526 -23.18 4.20 -3.23
N ASP A 527 -23.40 3.04 -2.58
CA ASP A 527 -24.69 2.71 -1.96
C ASP A 527 -24.83 3.49 -0.65
N TRP A 528 -25.12 4.78 -0.79
CA TRP A 528 -25.44 5.71 0.28
C TRP A 528 -26.86 5.51 0.83
N SER A 529 -27.44 4.30 0.79
CA SER A 529 -28.78 4.03 1.33
C SER A 529 -28.91 4.30 2.83
N HIS A 530 -27.80 4.49 3.53
CA HIS A 530 -27.70 4.94 4.92
C HIS A 530 -27.59 6.48 5.07
N VAL A 531 -27.60 7.23 3.96
CA VAL A 531 -27.63 8.70 3.87
C VAL A 531 -29.06 9.22 3.59
N ILE A 532 -30.09 8.40 3.78
CA ILE A 532 -31.51 8.85 3.80
C ILE A 532 -32.14 8.62 5.17
#